data_AF-A0A0D0D1J2-F1
#
_entry.id   AF-A0A0D0D1J2-F1
#
_cell.length_a   1.000
_cell.length_b   1.000
_cell.length_c   1.000
_cell.angle_alpha   90.00
_cell.angle_beta   90.00
_cell.angle_gamma   90.00
#
_symmetry.space_group_name_H-M   'P 1'
#
loop_
_entity.id
_entity.type
_entity.pdbx_description
1 polymer ?
#
loop_
_entity_poly.entity_id
_entity_poly.type
_entity_poly.pdbx_seq_one_letter_code
_entity_poly.pdbx_strand_id
1 'polypeptide(L)'
;MRMRTAILGSQLYVLQNAQTEVFLQLFRETIPTSIMISNKSRWSSLAILATGLLSIGPTRVAAQTSDVVCLSSFDWMDNSKGQNPCLIAAYLQGACNGGQFSVDSLPVSTHYIGPTADEQNPCQCSTVTYTTISACGVCQNRTIIGWSSWDFNCSTIYPSVFPMDIPSGTAVPAWAY
;
A
#
# COMPACT_ATOMS: atom_id res chain seq x y z
N MET A 1 25.11 -15.47 -43.45
CA MET A 1 24.26 -16.64 -43.22
C MET A 1 23.08 -16.20 -42.34
N ARG A 2 21.86 -16.33 -42.88
CA ARG A 2 20.51 -15.97 -42.36
C ARG A 2 20.29 -16.38 -40.89
N MET A 3 19.77 -15.54 -39.99
CA MET A 3 18.37 -15.11 -39.73
C MET A 3 17.53 -16.09 -38.88
N ARG A 4 17.08 -15.62 -37.70
CA ARG A 4 15.79 -15.87 -36.97
C ARG A 4 15.84 -15.11 -35.62
N THR A 5 15.29 -13.91 -35.46
CA THR A 5 13.88 -13.46 -35.24
C THR A 5 13.35 -13.61 -33.80
N ALA A 6 12.99 -12.45 -33.25
CA ALA A 6 12.12 -12.07 -32.12
C ALA A 6 11.22 -13.12 -31.45
N ILE A 7 11.09 -13.03 -30.11
CA ILE A 7 9.86 -13.12 -29.26
C ILE A 7 10.28 -12.69 -27.84
N LEU A 8 9.81 -11.53 -27.33
CA LEU A 8 9.85 -11.20 -25.89
C LEU A 8 8.92 -10.02 -25.51
N GLY A 9 8.37 -9.28 -26.49
CA GLY A 9 7.48 -8.14 -26.24
C GLY A 9 6.01 -8.48 -25.94
N SER A 10 5.58 -9.74 -26.03
CA SER A 10 4.16 -10.12 -25.94
C SER A 10 3.72 -10.77 -24.62
N GLN A 11 4.65 -11.14 -23.72
CA GLN A 11 4.27 -11.68 -22.40
C GLN A 11 3.99 -10.61 -21.33
N LEU A 12 4.53 -9.40 -21.48
CA LEU A 12 4.28 -8.29 -20.54
C LEU A 12 2.88 -7.67 -20.69
N TYR A 13 2.21 -7.85 -21.83
CA TYR A 13 0.85 -7.31 -22.05
C TYR A 13 -0.26 -8.21 -21.48
N VAL A 14 0.02 -9.48 -21.17
CA VAL A 14 -1.01 -10.43 -20.69
C VAL A 14 -1.24 -10.29 -19.18
N LEU A 15 -0.23 -9.84 -18.41
CA LEU A 15 -0.33 -9.72 -16.96
C LEU A 15 -1.04 -8.44 -16.50
N GLN A 16 -1.19 -7.42 -17.36
CA GLN A 16 -1.91 -6.20 -17.02
C GLN A 16 -3.45 -6.35 -17.13
N ASN A 17 -3.95 -7.41 -17.78
CA ASN A 17 -5.39 -7.60 -18.06
C ASN A 17 -6.10 -8.62 -17.15
N ALA A 18 -5.39 -9.30 -16.24
CA ALA A 18 -5.99 -10.34 -15.40
C ALA A 18 -6.73 -9.79 -14.15
N GLN A 19 -6.54 -8.52 -13.80
CA GLN A 19 -7.16 -7.89 -12.62
C GLN A 19 -8.50 -7.18 -12.93
N THR A 20 -8.88 -7.05 -14.20
CA THR A 20 -10.10 -6.31 -14.60
C THR A 20 -11.35 -7.20 -14.72
N GLU A 21 -11.18 -8.52 -14.91
CA GLU A 21 -12.29 -9.46 -15.16
C GLU A 21 -13.00 -9.94 -13.88
N VAL A 22 -12.37 -9.84 -12.70
CA VAL A 22 -12.98 -10.30 -11.44
C VAL A 22 -14.07 -9.34 -10.96
N PHE A 23 -13.97 -8.05 -11.29
CA PHE A 23 -14.89 -7.03 -10.80
C PHE A 23 -16.26 -7.04 -11.52
N LEU A 24 -16.33 -7.59 -12.74
CA LEU A 24 -17.59 -7.69 -13.50
C LEU A 24 -18.43 -8.93 -13.16
N GLN A 25 -17.88 -9.90 -12.42
CA GLN A 25 -18.58 -11.16 -12.09
C GLN A 25 -19.37 -11.09 -10.77
N LEU A 26 -19.19 -10.04 -9.95
CA LEU A 26 -19.86 -9.91 -8.64
C LEU A 26 -21.16 -9.08 -8.66
N PHE A 27 -21.54 -8.47 -9.78
CA PHE A 27 -22.76 -7.65 -9.90
C PHE A 27 -23.91 -8.31 -10.67
N ARG A 28 -23.82 -9.61 -10.93
CA ARG A 28 -24.88 -10.34 -11.61
C ARG A 28 -25.39 -11.44 -10.69
N GLU A 29 -26.24 -11.09 -9.73
CA GLU A 29 -27.36 -11.92 -9.22
C GLU A 29 -28.19 -11.08 -8.24
N THR A 30 -29.33 -10.55 -8.70
CA THR A 30 -30.59 -10.35 -7.95
C THR A 30 -31.55 -9.48 -8.78
N ILE A 31 -32.28 -10.10 -9.71
CA ILE A 31 -33.52 -9.52 -10.26
C ILE A 31 -34.65 -10.53 -10.02
N PRO A 32 -35.61 -10.23 -9.12
CA PRO A 32 -36.83 -11.02 -9.03
C PRO A 32 -37.74 -10.69 -10.22
N THR A 33 -37.99 -11.68 -11.07
CA THR A 33 -39.01 -11.62 -12.13
C THR A 33 -40.40 -11.82 -11.53
N SER A 34 -41.25 -10.79 -11.53
CA SER A 34 -42.71 -10.91 -11.68
C SER A 34 -43.36 -9.53 -11.75
N ILE A 35 -43.52 -8.98 -12.95
CA ILE A 35 -44.47 -7.89 -13.20
C ILE A 35 -45.19 -8.20 -14.53
N MET A 36 -46.43 -8.71 -14.43
CA MET A 36 -47.39 -8.64 -15.53
C MET A 36 -48.06 -7.26 -15.47
N ILE A 37 -47.79 -6.37 -16.43
CA ILE A 37 -48.56 -5.14 -16.61
C ILE A 37 -49.41 -5.28 -17.88
N SER A 38 -50.71 -5.30 -17.63
CA SER A 38 -51.79 -5.21 -18.62
C SER A 38 -51.72 -3.87 -19.37
N ASN A 39 -51.72 -3.95 -20.69
CA ASN A 39 -51.86 -2.84 -21.63
C ASN A 39 -53.22 -2.14 -21.44
N LYS A 40 -53.23 -0.81 -21.23
CA LYS A 40 -54.23 0.11 -21.80
C LYS A 40 -53.96 1.59 -21.51
N SER A 41 -54.13 2.35 -22.59
CA SER A 41 -54.68 3.71 -22.66
C SER A 41 -53.77 4.90 -22.38
N ARG A 42 -53.44 5.56 -23.52
CA ARG A 42 -53.05 6.97 -23.75
C ARG A 42 -53.43 7.92 -22.61
N TRP A 43 -52.52 8.86 -22.25
CA TRP A 43 -52.78 10.31 -22.00
C TRP A 43 -51.47 11.12 -21.75
N SER A 44 -51.35 12.19 -22.54
CA SER A 44 -50.72 13.53 -22.42
C SER A 44 -49.63 13.95 -21.38
N SER A 45 -48.62 14.64 -21.93
CA SER A 45 -47.87 15.86 -21.44
C SER A 45 -46.83 15.83 -20.29
N LEU A 46 -45.59 16.21 -20.68
CA LEU A 46 -44.51 17.02 -20.05
C LEU A 46 -44.16 16.89 -18.55
N ALA A 47 -42.89 16.55 -18.23
CA ALA A 47 -42.15 17.07 -17.06
C ALA A 47 -40.61 16.89 -17.19
N ILE A 48 -39.87 17.92 -16.77
CA ILE A 48 -38.41 18.13 -16.83
C ILE A 48 -37.68 17.22 -15.81
N LEU A 49 -36.57 16.60 -16.19
CA LEU A 49 -35.61 15.98 -15.24
C LEU A 49 -34.20 16.47 -15.54
N ALA A 50 -33.80 17.54 -14.84
CA ALA A 50 -32.41 17.96 -14.73
C ALA A 50 -31.67 16.92 -13.87
N THR A 51 -30.90 16.04 -14.50
CA THR A 51 -30.01 15.11 -13.79
C THR A 51 -28.79 15.86 -13.29
N GLY A 52 -28.76 16.12 -11.97
CA GLY A 52 -27.56 16.61 -11.29
C GLY A 52 -26.44 15.57 -11.38
N LEU A 53 -25.39 15.89 -12.13
CA LEU A 53 -24.12 15.17 -12.08
C LEU A 53 -23.43 15.52 -10.76
N LEU A 54 -23.61 14.68 -9.74
CA LEU A 54 -22.71 14.65 -8.58
C LEU A 54 -21.33 14.19 -9.09
N SER A 55 -20.42 15.14 -9.27
CA SER A 55 -19.01 14.86 -9.53
C SER A 55 -18.41 14.12 -8.34
N ILE A 56 -18.39 12.79 -8.41
CA ILE A 56 -17.59 11.95 -7.53
C ILE A 56 -16.13 12.17 -7.96
N GLY A 57 -15.44 13.11 -7.31
CA GLY A 57 -14.02 13.30 -7.53
C GLY A 57 -13.25 12.00 -7.20
N PRO A 58 -12.14 11.71 -7.90
CA PRO A 58 -11.35 10.51 -7.61
C PRO A 58 -10.91 10.55 -6.14
N THR A 59 -11.25 9.50 -5.40
CA THR A 59 -10.73 9.29 -4.05
C THR A 59 -9.21 9.16 -4.18
N ARG A 60 -8.47 10.02 -3.49
CA ARG A 60 -7.01 9.90 -3.39
C ARG A 60 -6.73 8.59 -2.65
N VAL A 61 -6.18 7.60 -3.34
CA VAL A 61 -5.70 6.38 -2.69
C VAL A 61 -4.44 6.76 -1.91
N ALA A 62 -4.49 6.58 -0.58
CA ALA A 62 -3.30 6.58 0.26
C ALA A 62 -2.36 5.46 -0.23
N ALA A 63 -1.17 5.78 -0.73
CA ALA A 63 -0.25 4.79 -1.26
C ALA A 63 0.99 4.69 -0.35
N GLN A 64 1.20 3.50 0.19
CA GLN A 64 2.43 3.14 0.88
C GLN A 64 3.13 2.11 0.01
N THR A 65 4.36 2.41 -0.38
CA THR A 65 5.04 1.66 -1.44
C THR A 65 6.44 1.26 -1.01
N SER A 66 6.86 0.10 -1.50
CA SER A 66 8.25 -0.32 -1.49
C SER A 66 8.47 -1.23 -2.69
N ASP A 67 9.54 -1.01 -3.43
CA ASP A 67 10.00 -1.87 -4.53
C ASP A 67 11.01 -2.93 -4.05
N VAL A 68 11.29 -2.96 -2.74
CA VAL A 68 12.25 -3.86 -2.13
C VAL A 68 11.74 -5.29 -2.18
N VAL A 69 12.59 -6.17 -2.71
CA VAL A 69 12.45 -7.62 -2.59
C VAL A 69 13.48 -8.11 -1.57
N CYS A 70 13.00 -8.71 -0.48
CA CYS A 70 13.86 -9.30 0.54
C CYS A 70 14.47 -10.62 0.07
N LEU A 71 15.65 -10.97 0.60
CA LEU A 71 16.21 -12.31 0.40
C LEU A 71 15.33 -13.35 1.11
N SER A 72 15.14 -14.52 0.48
CA SER A 72 14.23 -15.57 0.98
C SER A 72 14.57 -16.11 2.36
N SER A 73 15.81 -15.94 2.83
CA SER A 73 16.20 -16.28 4.21
C SER A 73 15.50 -15.40 5.27
N PHE A 74 14.84 -14.33 4.87
CA PHE A 74 14.16 -13.38 5.73
C PHE A 74 12.63 -13.40 5.60
N ASP A 75 12.05 -14.38 4.89
CA ASP A 75 10.59 -14.52 4.74
C ASP A 75 9.86 -14.61 6.09
N TRP A 76 10.53 -15.05 7.15
CA TRP A 76 9.99 -15.09 8.51
C TRP A 76 9.68 -13.69 9.07
N MET A 77 10.25 -12.62 8.50
CA MET A 77 9.98 -11.23 8.89
C MET A 77 8.66 -10.70 8.30
N ASP A 78 8.07 -11.40 7.34
CA ASP A 78 6.82 -10.97 6.74
C ASP A 78 5.69 -10.98 7.77
N ASN A 79 4.78 -10.01 7.66
CA ASN A 79 3.59 -10.00 8.51
C ASN A 79 2.50 -10.97 8.03
N SER A 80 1.41 -11.04 8.78
CA SER A 80 0.24 -11.86 8.46
C SER A 80 -0.49 -11.48 7.16
N LYS A 81 -0.10 -10.37 6.51
CA LYS A 81 -0.62 -9.93 5.22
C LYS A 81 0.35 -10.21 4.06
N GLY A 82 1.45 -10.93 4.31
CA GLY A 82 2.47 -11.23 3.30
C GLY A 82 3.27 -9.99 2.87
N GLN A 83 3.41 -9.03 3.77
CA GLN A 83 4.17 -7.81 3.53
C GLN A 83 5.54 -7.94 4.16
N ASN A 84 6.56 -7.64 3.38
CA ASN A 84 7.94 -7.58 3.85
C ASN A 84 8.16 -6.39 4.81
N PRO A 85 9.24 -6.40 5.62
CA PRO A 85 9.51 -5.34 6.59
C PRO A 85 9.60 -3.93 5.99
N CYS A 86 10.00 -3.78 4.72
CA CYS A 86 10.07 -2.49 4.05
C CYS A 86 8.70 -1.89 3.79
N LEU A 87 7.76 -2.71 3.30
CA LEU A 87 6.38 -2.28 3.09
C LEU A 87 5.69 -1.97 4.42
N ILE A 88 5.93 -2.76 5.47
CA ILE A 88 5.42 -2.47 6.82
C ILE A 88 5.93 -1.11 7.30
N ALA A 89 7.22 -0.84 7.18
CA ALA A 89 7.81 0.44 7.56
C ALA A 89 7.22 1.61 6.76
N ALA A 90 6.93 1.43 5.46
CA ALA A 90 6.23 2.42 4.65
C ALA A 90 4.82 2.72 5.18
N TYR A 91 4.08 1.70 5.61
CA TYR A 91 2.77 1.90 6.26
C TYR A 91 2.88 2.69 7.56
N LEU A 92 3.83 2.34 8.42
CA LEU A 92 4.02 3.02 9.71
C LEU A 92 4.42 4.48 9.53
N GLN A 93 5.36 4.78 8.64
CA GLN A 93 5.73 6.16 8.37
C GLN A 93 4.61 6.93 7.64
N GLY A 94 3.84 6.26 6.79
CA GLY A 94 2.68 6.85 6.12
C GLY A 94 1.61 7.33 7.10
N ALA A 95 1.47 6.72 8.28
CA ALA A 95 0.47 7.13 9.28
C ALA A 95 0.66 8.57 9.77
N CYS A 96 1.89 9.09 9.76
CA CYS A 96 2.19 10.50 10.09
C CYS A 96 2.31 11.40 8.85
N ASN A 97 2.24 10.85 7.64
CA ASN A 97 2.49 11.55 6.38
C ASN A 97 1.25 11.53 5.44
N GLY A 98 0.06 11.72 6.01
CA GLY A 98 -1.19 11.75 5.23
C GLY A 98 -1.51 10.44 4.51
N GLY A 99 -0.97 9.32 5.00
CA GLY A 99 -1.09 8.00 4.40
C GLY A 99 -0.12 7.73 3.25
N GLN A 100 0.87 8.59 2.98
CA GLN A 100 1.81 8.44 1.87
C GLN A 100 3.24 8.29 2.39
N PHE A 101 3.93 7.22 1.99
CA PHE A 101 5.36 7.07 2.26
C PHE A 101 5.96 5.98 1.34
N SER A 102 7.18 6.22 0.86
CA SER A 102 7.94 5.22 0.09
C SER A 102 9.17 4.79 0.86
N VAL A 103 9.43 3.48 0.90
CA VAL A 103 10.69 2.91 1.37
C VAL A 103 11.42 2.32 0.17
N ASP A 104 12.45 3.01 -0.27
CA ASP A 104 13.22 2.65 -1.46
C ASP A 104 14.34 1.66 -1.13
N SER A 105 14.76 0.87 -2.12
CA SER A 105 15.92 -0.02 -1.99
C SER A 105 17.21 0.74 -1.68
N LEU A 106 18.02 0.16 -0.78
CA LEU A 106 19.32 0.72 -0.42
C LEU A 106 20.44 0.24 -1.38
N PRO A 107 21.36 1.13 -1.78
CA PRO A 107 22.63 0.74 -2.37
C PRO A 107 23.47 -0.18 -1.47
N VAL A 108 24.45 -0.87 -2.05
CA VAL A 108 25.35 -1.73 -1.27
C VAL A 108 26.10 -0.89 -0.22
N SER A 109 26.25 -1.45 0.98
CA SER A 109 26.95 -0.83 2.12
C SER A 109 26.31 0.45 2.69
N THR A 110 25.07 0.78 2.33
CA THR A 110 24.32 1.89 2.95
C THR A 110 23.26 1.37 3.94
N HIS A 111 22.62 2.30 4.66
CA HIS A 111 21.60 2.05 5.68
C HIS A 111 20.52 3.14 5.61
N TYR A 112 19.36 2.86 6.22
CA TYR A 112 18.37 3.90 6.51
C TYR A 112 18.83 4.75 7.69
N ILE A 113 18.53 6.05 7.64
CA ILE A 113 18.86 7.02 8.69
C ILE A 113 17.61 7.46 9.44
N GLY A 114 17.80 7.87 10.70
CA GLY A 114 16.74 8.44 11.51
C GLY A 114 16.32 9.84 11.04
N PRO A 115 15.26 10.40 11.64
CA PRO A 115 14.73 11.70 11.24
C PRO A 115 15.74 12.83 11.48
N THR A 116 15.62 13.90 10.69
CA THR A 116 16.27 15.18 11.00
C THR A 116 15.49 15.92 12.09
N ALA A 117 16.09 16.98 12.66
CA ALA A 117 15.44 17.80 13.69
C ALA A 117 14.11 18.43 13.22
N ASP A 118 14.01 18.76 11.93
CA ASP A 118 12.83 19.39 11.35
C ASP A 118 11.76 18.38 10.89
N GLU A 119 12.14 17.12 10.67
CA GLU A 119 11.25 16.08 10.11
C GLU A 119 10.76 15.08 11.16
N GLN A 120 11.36 15.06 12.35
CA GLN A 120 10.96 14.13 13.42
C GLN A 120 9.47 14.22 13.72
N ASN A 121 8.87 13.05 13.85
CA ASN A 121 7.46 12.90 14.18
C ASN A 121 7.25 11.61 14.99
N PRO A 122 6.07 11.44 15.63
CA PRO A 122 5.81 10.29 16.48
C PRO A 122 6.00 8.92 15.78
N CYS A 123 5.71 8.82 14.48
CA CYS A 123 5.89 7.57 13.74
C CYS A 123 7.37 7.20 13.62
N GLN A 124 8.23 8.16 13.27
CA GLN A 124 9.67 7.91 13.09
C GLN A 124 10.41 7.70 14.42
N CYS A 125 9.93 8.34 15.49
CA CYS A 125 10.51 8.24 16.84
C CYS A 125 9.95 7.07 17.66
N SER A 126 9.25 6.14 17.01
CA SER A 126 8.85 4.86 17.58
C SER A 126 9.90 3.79 17.34
N THR A 127 10.26 3.07 18.41
CA THR A 127 11.12 1.89 18.31
C THR A 127 10.51 0.80 17.41
N VAL A 128 9.18 0.72 17.28
CA VAL A 128 8.49 -0.21 16.38
C VAL A 128 8.80 0.11 14.91
N THR A 129 8.78 1.39 14.56
CA THR A 129 9.17 1.85 13.22
C THR A 129 10.65 1.63 12.97
N TYR A 130 11.52 1.92 13.94
CA TYR A 130 12.95 1.64 13.84
C TYR A 130 13.24 0.14 13.64
N THR A 131 12.56 -0.74 14.37
CA THR A 131 12.77 -2.18 14.27
C THR A 131 12.33 -2.70 12.90
N THR A 132 11.18 -2.24 12.38
CA THR A 132 10.70 -2.63 11.05
C THR A 132 11.57 -2.10 9.90
N ILE A 133 12.03 -0.83 9.95
CA ILE A 133 12.92 -0.27 8.93
C ILE A 133 14.35 -0.83 9.02
N SER A 134 14.82 -1.19 10.22
CA SER A 134 16.09 -1.90 10.39
C SER A 134 16.01 -3.33 9.83
N ALA A 135 14.91 -4.04 10.08
CA ALA A 135 14.64 -5.33 9.47
C ALA A 135 14.58 -5.23 7.95
N CYS A 136 14.04 -4.14 7.41
CA CYS A 136 14.09 -3.84 5.97
C CYS A 136 15.53 -3.74 5.44
N GLY A 137 16.43 -3.05 6.16
CA GLY A 137 17.86 -3.04 5.82
C GLY A 137 18.49 -4.43 5.84
N VAL A 138 18.23 -5.19 6.91
CA VAL A 138 18.76 -6.56 7.06
C VAL A 138 18.25 -7.49 5.95
N CYS A 139 16.95 -7.43 5.60
CA CYS A 139 16.36 -8.31 4.60
C CYS A 139 16.97 -8.12 3.20
N GLN A 140 17.46 -6.91 2.92
CA GLN A 140 18.17 -6.55 1.70
C GLN A 140 19.65 -6.95 1.72
N ASN A 141 20.16 -7.48 2.83
CA ASN A 141 21.60 -7.62 3.12
C ASN A 141 22.31 -6.27 3.09
N ARG A 142 21.84 -5.33 3.93
CA ARG A 142 22.40 -3.99 4.12
C ARG A 142 22.77 -3.75 5.58
N THR A 143 23.48 -2.66 5.83
CA THR A 143 23.86 -2.28 7.19
C THR A 143 22.68 -1.60 7.89
N ILE A 144 22.76 -1.52 9.22
CA ILE A 144 21.81 -0.79 10.06
C ILE A 144 22.60 0.14 10.99
N ILE A 145 21.95 1.21 11.44
CA ILE A 145 22.44 2.03 12.54
C ILE A 145 21.76 1.59 13.84
N GLY A 146 22.40 1.83 14.98
CA GLY A 146 21.80 1.57 16.28
C GLY A 146 20.71 2.59 16.62
N TRP A 147 19.82 2.22 17.53
CA TRP A 147 18.71 3.07 18.00
C TRP A 147 19.19 4.47 18.44
N SER A 148 20.28 4.56 19.21
CA SER A 148 20.83 5.85 19.68
C SER A 148 21.28 6.80 18.56
N SER A 149 21.61 6.26 17.39
CA SER A 149 21.93 7.05 16.20
C SER A 149 20.68 7.40 15.41
N TRP A 150 19.68 6.52 15.43
CA TRP A 150 18.38 6.76 14.81
C TRP A 150 17.58 7.83 15.54
N ASP A 151 17.47 7.75 16.87
CA ASP A 151 16.65 8.63 17.70
C ASP A 151 17.33 9.95 18.09
N PHE A 152 18.52 10.22 17.54
CA PHE A 152 19.34 11.37 17.94
C PHE A 152 18.59 12.71 17.89
N ASN A 153 17.71 12.91 16.90
CA ASN A 153 16.91 14.13 16.75
C ASN A 153 15.49 14.02 17.33
N CYS A 154 15.12 12.89 17.92
CA CYS A 154 13.80 12.68 18.51
C CYS A 154 13.69 13.40 19.86
N SER A 155 12.81 14.39 19.95
CA SER A 155 12.51 15.08 21.21
C SER A 155 11.64 14.23 22.15
N THR A 156 10.78 13.40 21.58
CA THR A 156 9.94 12.44 22.30
C THR A 156 10.08 11.08 21.62
N ILE A 157 10.40 10.05 22.41
CA ILE A 157 10.51 8.66 21.92
C ILE A 157 9.32 7.82 22.36
N TYR A 158 9.03 6.76 21.59
CA TYR A 158 7.98 5.79 21.88
C TYR A 158 8.57 4.36 21.94
N PRO A 159 9.04 3.94 23.13
CA PRO A 159 9.60 2.60 23.34
C PRO A 159 8.52 1.53 23.32
N SER A 160 8.74 0.46 22.55
CA SER A 160 7.83 -0.69 22.34
C SER A 160 6.38 -0.31 22.08
N VAL A 161 6.14 0.85 21.49
CA VAL A 161 4.80 1.37 21.19
C VAL A 161 4.86 2.14 19.87
N PHE A 162 3.89 1.88 19.00
CA PHE A 162 3.61 2.73 17.85
C PHE A 162 2.46 3.69 18.22
N PRO A 163 2.68 5.02 18.20
CA PRO A 163 1.75 5.98 18.81
C PRO A 163 0.54 6.36 17.95
N MET A 164 0.45 5.84 16.72
CA MET A 164 -0.69 6.06 15.82
C MET A 164 -1.52 4.78 15.70
N ASP A 165 -2.73 4.91 15.17
CA ASP A 165 -3.50 3.73 14.74
C ASP A 165 -2.76 3.01 13.61
N ILE A 166 -2.67 1.67 13.70
CA ILE A 166 -2.08 0.86 12.64
C ILE A 166 -2.97 0.95 11.39
N PRO A 167 -2.44 1.37 10.23
CA PRO A 167 -3.22 1.42 9.00
C PRO A 167 -3.82 0.04 8.67
N SER A 168 -5.10 0.00 8.29
CA SER A 168 -5.82 -1.26 8.02
C SER A 168 -5.20 -2.12 6.91
N GLY A 169 -4.41 -1.50 6.03
CA GLY A 169 -3.62 -2.14 4.99
C GLY A 169 -2.40 -2.91 5.48
N THR A 170 -1.98 -2.77 6.74
CA THR A 170 -0.81 -3.46 7.31
C THR A 170 -1.12 -4.15 8.64
N ALA A 171 -0.14 -4.92 9.11
CA ALA A 171 -0.10 -5.49 10.45
C ALA A 171 1.34 -5.46 10.94
N VAL A 172 1.56 -5.10 12.19
CA VAL A 172 2.90 -5.10 12.80
C VAL A 172 3.14 -6.46 13.45
N PRO A 173 4.18 -7.21 13.04
CA PRO A 173 4.54 -8.46 13.68
C PRO A 173 4.96 -8.28 15.14
N ALA A 174 4.74 -9.30 15.97
CA ALA A 174 5.10 -9.26 17.39
C ALA A 174 6.61 -9.03 17.65
N TRP A 175 7.48 -9.47 16.73
CA TRP A 175 8.93 -9.28 16.86
C TRP A 175 9.37 -7.82 16.75
N ALA A 176 8.51 -6.91 16.29
CA ALA A 176 8.83 -5.51 16.08
C ALA A 176 8.68 -4.63 17.34
N TYR A 177 8.09 -5.17 18.42
CA TYR A 177 7.86 -4.47 19.69
C TYR A 177 8.96 -4.77 20.72
#